data_AF-A0A7Z0LN16-F1
#
_entry.id   AF-A0A7Z0LN16-F1
#
_cell.length_a   1.000
_cell.length_b   1.000
_cell.length_c   1.000
_cell.angle_alpha   90.00
_cell.angle_beta   90.00
_cell.angle_gamma   90.00
#
_symmetry.space_group_name_H-M   'P 1'
#
loop_
_entity.id
_entity.type
_entity.pdbx_description
1 polymer ?
#
loop_
_entity_poly.entity_id
_entity_poly.type
_entity_poly.pdbx_seq_one_letter_code
_entity_poly.pdbx_strand_id
1 'polypeptide(L)'
;MSIDALARAVTALDNHEIYNPDDELNLLDSEFVSVTDEATGDLLEQIEQLGGEVLFGPDGGPNRRAITALRKRGLEVSEAGSPYPDNPYETCVVIKIREGEIPLTSEQLG
;
A
#
# COMPACT_ATOMS: atom_id res chain seq x y z
N MET A 1 -13.88 8.21 -0.93
CA MET A 1 -13.56 8.26 -2.37
C MET A 1 -13.87 6.92 -3.07
N SER A 2 -13.50 6.72 -4.35
CA SER A 2 -13.88 5.54 -5.15
C SER A 2 -12.84 4.41 -5.13
N ILE A 3 -13.30 3.17 -4.94
CA ILE A 3 -12.53 1.92 -5.15
C ILE A 3 -11.83 1.91 -6.51
N ASP A 4 -12.45 2.51 -7.54
CA ASP A 4 -11.85 2.58 -8.88
C ASP A 4 -10.65 3.53 -8.95
N ALA A 5 -10.62 4.57 -8.14
CA ALA A 5 -9.48 5.50 -8.08
C ALA A 5 -8.28 4.80 -7.44
N LEU A 6 -8.49 4.12 -6.31
CA LEU A 6 -7.44 3.33 -5.66
C LEU A 6 -6.91 2.24 -6.60
N ALA A 7 -7.82 1.54 -7.30
CA ALA A 7 -7.39 0.50 -8.23
C ALA A 7 -6.53 1.05 -9.38
N ARG A 8 -6.89 2.22 -9.93
CA ARG A 8 -6.11 2.88 -10.98
C ARG A 8 -4.73 3.32 -10.48
N ALA A 9 -4.64 3.88 -9.29
CA ALA A 9 -3.37 4.31 -8.71
C ALA A 9 -2.42 3.12 -8.50
N VAL A 10 -2.93 2.02 -7.91
CA VAL A 10 -2.15 0.79 -7.72
C VAL A 10 -1.70 0.21 -9.06
N THR A 11 -2.60 0.11 -10.05
CA THR A 11 -2.22 -0.40 -11.38
C THR A 11 -1.24 0.53 -12.11
N ALA A 12 -1.33 1.86 -11.91
CA ALA A 12 -0.37 2.79 -12.47
C ALA A 12 1.02 2.57 -11.88
N LEU A 13 1.11 2.40 -10.55
CA LEU A 13 2.35 2.10 -9.86
C LEU A 13 2.93 0.73 -10.26
N ASP A 14 2.09 -0.30 -10.34
CA ASP A 14 2.51 -1.67 -10.71
C ASP A 14 3.03 -1.77 -12.16
N ASN A 15 2.56 -0.89 -13.05
CA ASN A 15 3.05 -0.79 -14.42
C ASN A 15 4.17 0.25 -14.60
N HIS A 16 4.48 1.03 -13.57
CA HIS A 16 5.54 2.03 -13.63
C HIS A 16 6.90 1.34 -13.55
N GLU A 17 7.84 1.75 -14.40
CA GLU A 17 9.23 1.33 -14.24
C GLU A 17 9.81 2.14 -13.09
N ILE A 18 9.78 1.56 -11.89
CA ILE A 18 10.40 2.15 -10.70
C ILE A 18 11.91 2.21 -10.97
N TYR A 19 12.40 3.42 -11.24
CA TYR A 19 13.80 3.64 -11.54
C TYR A 19 14.56 3.97 -10.26
N ASN A 20 15.43 3.06 -9.84
CA ASN A 20 16.41 3.29 -8.80
C ASN A 20 17.80 3.53 -9.44
N PRO A 21 18.38 4.74 -9.40
CA PRO A 21 19.73 5.00 -9.88
C PRO A 21 20.82 4.24 -9.10
N ASP A 22 20.51 3.67 -7.92
CA ASP A 22 21.44 2.84 -7.15
C ASP A 22 21.50 1.37 -7.64
N ASP A 23 20.61 0.95 -8.55
CA ASP A 23 20.61 -0.42 -9.09
C ASP A 23 21.79 -0.71 -10.05
N GLU A 24 22.58 0.29 -10.44
CA GLU A 24 23.71 0.07 -11.34
C GLU A 24 24.97 -0.50 -10.65
N LEU A 25 25.18 -0.34 -9.33
CA LEU A 25 26.42 -0.84 -8.71
C LEU A 25 26.26 -1.17 -7.21
N ASN A 26 26.25 -2.47 -6.89
CA ASN A 26 26.71 -3.09 -5.63
C ASN A 26 27.01 -2.11 -4.46
N LEU A 27 26.09 -1.93 -3.51
CA LEU A 27 26.47 -1.57 -2.15
C LEU A 27 25.57 -2.28 -1.13
N LEU A 28 26.17 -3.31 -0.52
CA LEU A 28 25.91 -3.76 0.83
C LEU A 28 25.89 -2.55 1.77
N ASP A 29 24.72 -2.05 2.15
CA ASP A 29 24.42 -1.66 3.52
C ASP A 29 22.96 -1.21 3.65
N SER A 30 22.41 -1.52 4.80
CA SER A 30 21.01 -1.54 5.16
C SER A 30 20.39 -0.14 5.32
N GLU A 31 20.05 0.53 4.23
CA GLU A 31 19.04 1.60 4.23
C GLU A 31 18.19 1.45 2.96
N PHE A 32 16.87 1.41 3.10
CA PHE A 32 15.94 1.38 1.98
C PHE A 32 16.21 2.62 1.10
N VAL A 33 16.82 2.35 -0.05
CA VAL A 33 16.88 3.13 -1.29
C VAL A 33 16.07 4.43 -1.22
N SER A 34 16.78 5.53 -0.99
CA SER A 34 16.24 6.89 -1.06
C SER A 34 16.18 7.39 -2.49
N VAL A 35 15.64 6.61 -3.43
CA VAL A 35 15.26 7.13 -4.76
C VAL A 35 14.08 6.33 -5.30
N THR A 36 12.91 6.95 -5.21
CA THR A 36 11.74 6.66 -6.02
C THR A 36 11.47 7.94 -6.78
N ASP A 37 11.50 7.90 -8.11
CA ASP A 37 11.23 9.08 -8.96
C ASP A 37 9.93 9.79 -8.53
N GLU A 38 9.82 11.10 -8.81
CA GLU A 38 8.71 11.95 -8.34
C GLU A 38 7.33 11.32 -8.63
N ALA A 39 7.17 10.64 -9.77
CA ALA A 39 5.93 9.96 -10.12
C ALA A 39 5.63 8.74 -9.22
N THR A 40 6.65 7.97 -8.84
CA THR A 40 6.50 6.90 -7.84
C THR A 40 6.09 7.48 -6.49
N GLY A 41 6.69 8.60 -6.07
CA GLY A 41 6.32 9.29 -4.83
C GLY A 41 4.85 9.74 -4.82
N ASP A 42 4.42 10.42 -5.89
CA ASP A 42 3.04 10.89 -6.05
C ASP A 42 2.02 9.73 -6.05
N LEU A 43 2.37 8.62 -6.69
CA LEU A 43 1.51 7.42 -6.73
C LEU A 43 1.40 6.77 -5.35
N LEU A 44 2.49 6.68 -4.60
CA LEU A 44 2.47 6.17 -3.23
C LEU A 44 1.63 7.05 -2.31
N GLU A 45 1.82 8.37 -2.33
CA GLU A 45 1.00 9.30 -1.53
C GLU A 45 -0.49 9.18 -1.88
N GLN A 46 -0.81 9.07 -3.17
CA GLN A 46 -2.18 8.87 -3.63
C GLN A 46 -2.77 7.53 -3.16
N ILE A 47 -1.98 6.44 -3.19
CA ILE A 47 -2.39 5.13 -2.69
C ILE A 47 -2.61 5.16 -1.18
N GLU A 48 -1.75 5.83 -0.41
CA GLU A 48 -1.90 5.99 1.04
C GLU A 48 -3.19 6.73 1.39
N GLN A 49 -3.43 7.88 0.76
CA GLN A 49 -4.63 8.68 1.00
C GLN A 49 -5.92 7.92 0.63
N LEU A 50 -5.97 7.35 -0.58
CA LEU A 50 -7.14 6.60 -1.05
C LEU A 50 -7.34 5.30 -0.28
N GLY A 51 -6.23 4.63 0.05
CA GLY A 51 -6.20 3.39 0.81
C GLY A 51 -6.76 3.57 2.22
N GLY A 52 -6.33 4.64 2.92
CA GLY A 52 -6.85 5.03 4.22
C GLY A 52 -8.38 5.15 4.24
N GLU A 53 -8.96 5.78 3.23
CA GLU A 53 -10.41 5.97 3.13
C GLU A 53 -11.20 4.74 2.66
N VAL A 54 -10.59 3.92 1.79
CA VAL A 54 -11.29 2.83 1.11
C VAL A 54 -11.15 1.51 1.87
N LEU A 55 -9.95 1.21 2.36
CA LEU A 55 -9.59 -0.08 2.94
C LEU A 55 -9.91 -0.18 4.42
N PHE A 56 -10.23 0.93 5.09
CA PHE A 56 -10.59 0.96 6.50
C PHE A 56 -12.01 1.48 6.71
N GLY A 57 -12.67 0.92 7.72
CA GLY A 57 -13.95 1.39 8.23
C GLY A 57 -13.76 2.59 9.17
N PRO A 58 -14.87 3.22 9.59
CA PRO A 58 -14.83 4.33 10.55
C PRO A 58 -14.31 3.93 11.94
N ASP A 59 -14.28 2.63 12.23
CA ASP A 59 -13.72 2.03 13.43
C ASP A 59 -12.22 1.71 13.30
N GLY A 60 -11.59 2.04 12.17
CA GLY A 60 -10.20 1.68 11.86
C GLY A 60 -10.00 0.19 11.53
N GLY A 61 -11.09 -0.60 11.49
CA GLY A 61 -11.07 -2.00 11.07
C GLY A 61 -11.00 -2.16 9.55
N PRO A 62 -10.67 -3.34 9.03
CA PRO A 62 -10.55 -3.55 7.59
C PRO A 62 -11.92 -3.57 6.90
N ASN A 63 -12.05 -2.77 5.85
CA ASN A 63 -13.22 -2.75 4.97
C ASN A 63 -13.20 -3.93 3.99
N ARG A 64 -13.64 -5.10 4.48
CA ARG A 64 -13.66 -6.37 3.72
C ARG A 64 -14.40 -6.30 2.40
N ARG A 65 -15.43 -5.45 2.29
CA ARG A 65 -16.18 -5.25 1.05
C ARG A 65 -15.31 -4.59 -0.02
N ALA A 66 -14.58 -3.54 0.36
CA ALA A 66 -13.64 -2.86 -0.53
C ALA A 66 -12.48 -3.78 -0.93
N ILE A 67 -11.88 -4.49 0.03
CA ILE A 67 -10.82 -5.48 -0.23
C ILE A 67 -11.28 -6.53 -1.26
N THR A 68 -12.48 -7.09 -1.06
CA THR A 68 -13.05 -8.06 -2.01
C THR A 68 -13.27 -7.44 -3.40
N ALA A 69 -13.69 -6.18 -3.46
CA ALA A 69 -13.92 -5.48 -4.73
C ALA A 69 -12.61 -5.17 -5.48
N LEU A 70 -11.51 -4.89 -4.76
CA LEU A 70 -10.17 -4.71 -5.34
C LEU A 70 -9.61 -6.05 -5.85
N ARG A 71 -9.76 -7.13 -5.08
CA ARG A 71 -9.40 -8.49 -5.53
C ARG A 71 -10.12 -8.89 -6.82
N LYS A 72 -11.41 -8.55 -6.94
CA LYS A 72 -12.18 -8.78 -8.19
C LYS A 72 -11.68 -7.97 -9.38
N ARG A 73 -10.93 -6.90 -9.15
CA ARG A 73 -10.27 -6.10 -10.19
C ARG A 73 -8.86 -6.61 -10.52
N GLY A 74 -8.43 -7.72 -9.93
CA GLY A 74 -7.13 -8.35 -10.18
C GLY A 74 -6.01 -7.90 -9.25
N LEU A 75 -6.31 -7.08 -8.24
CA LEU A 75 -5.30 -6.64 -7.27
C LEU A 75 -5.11 -7.66 -6.15
N GLU A 76 -3.87 -7.89 -5.76
CA GLU A 76 -3.53 -8.74 -4.63
C GLU A 76 -3.55 -7.92 -3.34
N VAL A 77 -4.64 -8.04 -2.57
CA VAL A 77 -4.83 -7.31 -1.31
C VAL A 77 -5.05 -8.32 -0.18
N SER A 78 -4.37 -8.16 0.96
CA SER A 78 -4.52 -9.04 2.13
C SER A 78 -4.67 -8.26 3.42
N GLU A 79 -5.54 -8.74 4.32
CA GLU A 79 -5.53 -8.33 5.72
C GLU A 79 -4.27 -8.92 6.35
N ALA A 80 -3.37 -8.06 6.81
CA ALA A 80 -2.32 -8.47 7.72
C ALA A 80 -2.84 -8.22 9.15
N GLY A 81 -2.52 -9.10 10.10
CA GLY A 81 -2.74 -8.79 11.52
C GLY A 81 -1.99 -7.51 11.91
N SER A 82 -2.16 -7.03 13.14
CA SER A 82 -1.36 -5.87 13.60
C SER A 82 0.13 -6.13 13.32
N PRO A 83 0.80 -5.28 12.53
CA PRO A 83 2.22 -5.41 12.24
C PRO A 83 3.06 -5.09 13.49
N TYR A 84 2.44 -4.47 14.50
CA TYR A 84 3.07 -4.10 15.75
C TYR A 84 2.53 -4.98 16.88
N PRO A 85 3.32 -5.92 17.41
CA PRO A 85 2.90 -6.79 18.52
C PRO A 85 2.55 -5.98 19.78
N ASP A 86 3.06 -4.76 19.89
CA ASP A 86 2.83 -3.85 21.03
C ASP A 86 1.61 -2.92 20.84
N ASN A 87 1.03 -2.86 19.64
CA ASN A 87 -0.19 -2.08 19.35
C ASN A 87 -1.30 -2.98 18.80
N PRO A 88 -2.09 -3.64 19.67
CA PRO A 88 -3.17 -4.53 19.24
C PRO A 88 -4.33 -3.79 18.54
N TYR A 89 -4.33 -2.45 18.59
CA TYR A 89 -5.34 -1.60 17.98
C TYR A 89 -4.94 -1.15 16.57
N GLU A 90 -3.81 -1.58 16.01
CA GLU A 90 -3.46 -1.20 14.64
C GLU A 90 -3.87 -2.28 13.65
N THR A 91 -4.74 -1.95 12.69
CA THR A 91 -5.08 -2.82 11.57
C THR A 91 -4.09 -2.58 10.44
N CYS A 92 -3.63 -3.64 9.77
CA CYS A 92 -2.87 -3.52 8.53
C CYS A 92 -3.57 -4.18 7.35
N VAL A 93 -3.58 -3.48 6.21
CA VAL A 93 -3.96 -4.04 4.92
C VAL A 93 -2.78 -3.87 3.98
N VAL A 94 -2.38 -4.96 3.35
CA VAL A 94 -1.24 -5.00 2.44
C VAL A 94 -1.75 -5.11 1.01
N ILE A 95 -1.24 -4.25 0.13
CA ILE A 95 -1.42 -4.35 -1.32
C ILE A 95 -0.11 -4.87 -1.91
N LYS A 96 -0.13 -5.99 -2.61
CA LYS A 96 1.04 -6.52 -3.32
C LYS A 96 1.09 -5.94 -4.73
N ILE A 97 2.29 -5.54 -5.13
CA ILE A 97 2.67 -5.12 -6.48
C ILE A 97 3.86 -5.96 -6.93
N ARG A 98 4.24 -5.90 -8.20
CA ARG A 98 5.35 -6.66 -8.78
C ARG A 98 6.67 -6.45 -8.03
N GLU A 99 6.93 -5.22 -7.63
CA GLU A 99 8.18 -4.80 -6.99
C GLU A 99 8.17 -4.98 -5.45
N GLY A 100 7.05 -5.36 -4.84
CA GLY A 100 6.97 -5.52 -3.39
C GLY A 100 5.57 -5.40 -2.79
N GLU A 101 5.51 -4.89 -1.57
CA GLU A 101 4.28 -4.78 -0.79
C GLU A 101 4.12 -3.36 -0.25
N ILE A 102 2.91 -2.81 -0.34
CA ILE A 102 2.52 -1.51 0.19
C ILE A 102 1.68 -1.76 1.44
N PRO A 103 2.25 -1.63 2.65
CA PRO A 103 1.49 -1.73 3.88
C PRO A 103 0.73 -0.43 4.12
N LEU A 104 -0.55 -0.56 4.45
CA LEU A 104 -1.38 0.54 4.91
C LEU A 104 -1.90 0.20 6.29
N THR A 105 -1.85 1.15 7.22
CA THR A 105 -2.31 0.93 8.59
C THR A 105 -3.38 1.94 9.01
N SER A 106 -4.17 1.54 10.01
CA SER A 106 -5.18 2.38 10.63
C SER A 106 -5.34 2.03 12.10
N GLU A 107 -5.44 3.05 12.95
CA GLU A 107 -5.76 2.88 14.37
C GLU A 107 -7.24 2.52 14.55
N GLN A 108 -7.49 1.41 15.23
CA GLN A 108 -8.81 0.97 15.64
C GLN A 108 -9.30 1.84 16.79
N LEU A 109 -10.42 2.52 16.56
CA LEU A 109 -11.13 3.25 17.60
C LEU A 109 -12.00 2.21 18.34
N GLY A 110 -11.51 1.74 19.48
CA GLY A 110 -12.18 0.72 20.31
C GLY A 110 -13.58 1.08 20.79
#